data_AF-A0A5N5W0S9-F1
#
_entry.id   AF-A0A5N5W0S9-F1
#
_cell.length_a   1.000
_cell.length_b   1.000
_cell.length_c   1.000
_cell.angle_alpha   90.00
_cell.angle_beta   90.00
_cell.angle_gamma   90.00
#
_symmetry.space_group_name_H-M   'P 1'
#
loop_
_entity.id
_entity.type
_entity.pdbx_description
1 polymer ?
#
loop_
_entity_poly.entity_id
_entity_poly.type
_entity_poly.pdbx_seq_one_letter_code
_entity_poly.pdbx_strand_id
1 'polypeptide(L)'
;MTTTYWAEHAWLGSHVEPGVAIDADPADGRIAAVRTEVTAPPPGAVTLRGLTLPGLANAHSHAFHRALRGAVQIGSGTFWTWRDTMYGVADKLTPDRYFALARATYAEMALAGVTCVGEFHYLHHAPGGTPYDDPNAMGEALLAAAAEAGIRITLLDTAYLSAGFGEPPNRHQLRFSDGSADAWAERADALKGCGHARIGAAVHSVRAVPAAQLATVAAWAADRDAPLHVHLSEQTAENDACRAAHGVTPTRLLADHGVLGPRTTAVHATHLTDEDIALLGGSSTGTCMCPTTERDLADGIGPAAALQRAGSPLSLGSDSHAVIDLLEEARAMELDERLRTRTRGHWTAAALLRAATADGHAALGWSDAGRIEPGALADLTTVALDSVRTAGPHPRLGAETAVFAATNADVRHTVVGGRHVVRDGVHQLVEDVAGALADSIAALRS
;
A
#
# COMPACT_ATOMS: atom_id res chain seq x y z
N MET A 1 24.53 -19.11 -6.78
CA MET A 1 25.17 -19.10 -5.44
C MET A 1 24.30 -18.21 -4.56
N THR A 2 23.96 -18.66 -3.36
CA THR A 2 23.20 -17.86 -2.40
C THR A 2 23.97 -16.61 -2.00
N THR A 3 23.27 -15.51 -1.77
CA THR A 3 23.84 -14.29 -1.19
C THR A 3 23.55 -14.31 0.30
N THR A 4 24.60 -14.29 1.12
CA THR A 4 24.45 -14.18 2.58
C THR A 4 24.41 -12.70 2.98
N TYR A 5 23.32 -12.29 3.62
CA TYR A 5 23.22 -11.03 4.34
C TYR A 5 23.52 -11.26 5.81
N TRP A 6 24.31 -10.39 6.43
CA TRP A 6 24.52 -10.39 7.89
C TRP A 6 23.86 -9.15 8.47
N ALA A 7 22.78 -9.34 9.24
CA ALA A 7 22.10 -8.29 9.95
C ALA A 7 22.76 -8.06 11.31
N GLU A 8 23.15 -6.82 11.59
CA GLU A 8 23.70 -6.42 12.89
C GLU A 8 22.67 -6.69 14.01
N HIS A 9 21.42 -6.30 13.76
CA HIS A 9 20.25 -6.71 14.52
C HIS A 9 19.13 -7.09 13.56
N ALA A 10 18.34 -8.12 13.88
CA ALA A 10 17.15 -8.48 13.12
C ALA A 10 15.93 -8.62 14.04
N TRP A 11 14.77 -8.10 13.63
CA TRP A 11 13.51 -8.35 14.30
C TRP A 11 12.88 -9.65 13.77
N LEU A 12 12.88 -10.69 14.60
CA LEU A 12 12.35 -12.02 14.25
C LEU A 12 10.89 -12.18 14.73
N GLY A 13 10.09 -11.13 14.53
CA GLY A 13 8.64 -11.08 14.80
C GLY A 13 8.21 -10.91 16.26
N SER A 14 9.03 -11.32 17.23
CA SER A 14 8.73 -11.22 18.67
C SER A 14 9.82 -10.52 19.49
N HIS A 15 11.06 -10.54 19.01
CA HIS A 15 12.23 -9.99 19.68
C HIS A 15 13.24 -9.49 18.64
N VAL A 16 14.19 -8.69 19.11
CA VAL A 16 15.35 -8.25 18.32
C VAL A 16 16.53 -9.15 18.65
N GLU A 17 17.08 -9.79 17.64
CA GLU A 17 18.20 -10.74 17.73
C GLU A 17 19.47 -10.11 17.12
N PRO A 18 20.60 -10.06 17.84
CA PRO A 18 21.86 -9.58 17.29
C PRO A 18 22.57 -10.63 16.41
N GLY A 19 23.28 -10.18 15.37
CA GLY A 19 24.15 -11.03 14.56
C GLY A 19 23.42 -12.18 13.89
N VAL A 20 22.56 -11.86 12.92
CA VAL A 20 21.75 -12.84 12.19
C VAL A 20 22.23 -12.96 10.75
N ALA A 21 22.59 -14.17 10.31
CA ALA A 21 22.87 -14.44 8.90
C ALA A 21 21.61 -14.94 8.19
N ILE A 22 21.32 -14.33 7.04
CA ILE A 22 20.15 -14.60 6.19
C ILE A 22 20.69 -14.99 4.82
N ASP A 23 20.52 -16.25 4.44
CA ASP A 23 20.96 -16.77 3.15
C ASP A 23 19.81 -16.63 2.14
N ALA A 24 19.93 -15.73 1.16
CA ALA A 24 18.95 -15.51 0.11
C ALA A 24 19.34 -16.30 -1.16
N ASP A 25 18.40 -17.06 -1.72
CA ASP A 25 18.58 -17.73 -3.00
C ASP A 25 18.18 -16.79 -4.14
N PRO A 26 19.11 -16.37 -5.03
CA PRO A 26 18.78 -15.50 -6.15
C PRO A 26 17.92 -16.18 -7.23
N ALA A 27 17.78 -17.51 -7.22
CA ALA A 27 17.00 -18.23 -8.23
C ALA A 27 15.49 -18.03 -8.06
N ASP A 28 15.01 -18.01 -6.83
CA ASP A 28 13.58 -17.84 -6.50
C ASP A 28 13.31 -16.63 -5.59
N GLY A 29 14.36 -15.92 -5.17
CA GLY A 29 14.28 -14.74 -4.31
C GLY A 29 13.82 -15.06 -2.89
N ARG A 30 14.00 -16.30 -2.42
CA ARG A 30 13.57 -16.74 -1.07
C ARG A 30 14.72 -16.82 -0.09
N ILE A 31 14.37 -16.78 1.19
CA ILE A 31 15.28 -17.05 2.30
C ILE A 31 15.47 -18.56 2.38
N ALA A 32 16.67 -19.04 2.10
CA ALA A 32 17.04 -20.46 2.22
C ALA A 32 17.34 -20.85 3.68
N ALA A 33 17.97 -19.96 4.45
CA ALA A 33 18.29 -20.19 5.85
C ALA A 33 18.36 -18.89 6.66
N VAL A 34 18.02 -18.98 7.95
CA VAL A 34 18.23 -17.94 8.96
C VAL A 34 19.04 -18.55 10.09
N ARG A 35 20.18 -17.95 10.43
CA ARG A 35 21.10 -18.43 11.46
C ARG A 35 21.35 -17.31 12.47
N THR A 36 21.05 -17.58 13.74
CA THR A 36 21.27 -16.65 14.87
C THR A 36 22.64 -16.88 15.50
N GLU A 37 23.01 -16.04 16.46
CA GLU A 37 24.29 -16.13 17.20
C GLU A 37 25.54 -16.05 16.29
N VAL A 38 25.40 -15.46 15.10
CA VAL A 38 26.49 -15.22 14.16
C VAL A 38 27.16 -13.90 14.53
N THR A 39 28.06 -13.95 15.52
CA THR A 39 28.63 -12.77 16.19
C THR A 39 29.47 -11.84 15.29
N ALA A 40 29.88 -12.29 14.10
CA ALA A 40 30.59 -11.49 13.11
C ALA A 40 30.15 -11.86 11.68
N PRO A 41 30.21 -10.92 10.71
CA PRO A 41 29.87 -11.21 9.32
C PRO A 41 30.71 -12.37 8.76
N PRO A 42 30.09 -13.44 8.24
CA PRO A 42 30.81 -14.49 7.53
C PRO A 42 31.60 -13.94 6.34
N PRO A 43 32.71 -14.58 5.90
CA PRO A 43 33.44 -14.15 4.71
C PRO A 43 32.52 -14.06 3.48
N GLY A 44 32.52 -12.88 2.83
CA GLY A 44 31.69 -12.61 1.65
C GLY A 44 30.24 -12.21 1.93
N ALA A 45 29.82 -12.16 3.21
CA ALA A 45 28.49 -11.69 3.55
C ALA A 45 28.33 -10.17 3.33
N VAL A 46 27.14 -9.75 2.93
CA VAL A 46 26.74 -8.35 2.82
C VAL A 46 26.22 -7.87 4.17
N THR A 47 26.90 -6.91 4.80
CA THR A 47 26.49 -6.34 6.08
C THR A 47 25.27 -5.42 5.93
N LEU A 48 24.24 -5.66 6.75
CA LEU A 48 23.10 -4.78 6.95
C LEU A 48 23.24 -4.14 8.35
N ARG A 49 23.74 -2.90 8.42
CA ARG A 49 23.99 -2.20 9.69
C ARG A 49 22.74 -1.48 10.21
N GLY A 50 22.42 -1.68 11.48
CA GLY A 50 21.19 -1.22 12.12
C GLY A 50 20.23 -2.37 12.44
N LEU A 51 18.92 -2.07 12.43
CA LEU A 51 17.85 -3.04 12.65
C LEU A 51 17.24 -3.48 11.32
N THR A 52 17.45 -4.74 10.95
CA THR A 52 16.78 -5.39 9.84
C THR A 52 15.39 -5.88 10.25
N LEU A 53 14.38 -5.46 9.50
CA LEU A 53 12.98 -5.88 9.58
C LEU A 53 12.64 -6.65 8.30
N PRO A 54 11.57 -7.46 8.28
CA PRO A 54 10.96 -7.82 7.00
C PRO A 54 10.62 -6.55 6.21
N GLY A 55 10.69 -6.62 4.89
CA GLY A 55 10.34 -5.50 4.01
C GLY A 55 8.94 -4.95 4.32
N LEU A 56 8.74 -3.64 4.15
CA LEU A 56 7.46 -3.00 4.43
C LEU A 56 6.52 -3.19 3.23
N ALA A 57 5.25 -3.52 3.51
CA ALA A 57 4.19 -3.52 2.51
C ALA A 57 3.38 -2.23 2.62
N ASN A 58 3.33 -1.50 1.51
CA ASN A 58 2.44 -0.38 1.33
C ASN A 58 1.14 -0.90 0.71
N ALA A 59 0.13 -1.20 1.53
CA ALA A 59 -1.05 -1.94 1.10
C ALA A 59 -2.02 -1.11 0.23
N HIS A 60 -1.85 0.21 0.17
CA HIS A 60 -2.69 1.10 -0.63
C HIS A 60 -1.92 2.31 -1.18
N SER A 61 -2.05 2.54 -2.49
CA SER A 61 -1.29 3.52 -3.26
C SER A 61 -2.10 4.02 -4.46
N HIS A 62 -1.95 5.31 -4.75
CA HIS A 62 -2.32 5.91 -6.03
C HIS A 62 -1.10 6.64 -6.60
N ALA A 63 -0.25 5.96 -7.39
CA ALA A 63 1.07 6.46 -7.77
C ALA A 63 1.03 7.88 -8.37
N PHE A 64 0.00 8.20 -9.16
CA PHE A 64 -0.09 9.52 -9.77
C PHE A 64 -0.47 10.65 -8.80
N HIS A 65 -1.03 10.34 -7.62
CA HIS A 65 -1.29 11.33 -6.57
C HIS A 65 -0.01 11.91 -6.00
N ARG A 66 1.11 11.22 -6.18
CA ARG A 66 2.42 11.74 -5.81
C ARG A 66 2.74 13.11 -6.45
N ALA A 67 2.18 13.40 -7.62
CA ALA A 67 2.31 14.69 -8.30
C ALA A 67 1.51 15.83 -7.65
N LEU A 68 0.55 15.51 -6.77
CA LEU A 68 -0.29 16.46 -6.03
C LEU A 68 0.38 16.98 -4.76
N ARG A 69 1.38 16.26 -4.23
CA ARG A 69 2.07 16.59 -2.97
C ARG A 69 2.55 18.05 -2.98
N GLY A 70 2.10 18.82 -1.99
CA GLY A 70 2.43 20.23 -1.79
C GLY A 70 1.59 21.22 -2.60
N ALA A 71 0.83 20.76 -3.61
CA ALA A 71 -0.05 21.63 -4.40
C ALA A 71 -1.46 21.72 -3.79
N VAL A 72 -1.94 20.63 -3.20
CA VAL A 72 -3.31 20.55 -2.64
C VAL A 72 -3.42 21.14 -1.23
N GLN A 73 -2.30 21.45 -0.58
CA GLN A 73 -2.22 22.14 0.72
C GLN A 73 -2.21 23.68 0.61
N ILE A 74 -2.43 24.24 -0.58
CA ILE A 74 -2.45 25.71 -0.79
C ILE A 74 -3.85 26.25 -0.44
N GLY A 75 -3.95 26.95 0.69
CA GLY A 75 -5.16 27.64 1.13
C GLY A 75 -6.14 26.72 1.86
N SER A 76 -7.39 27.16 1.97
CA SER A 76 -8.49 26.34 2.51
C SER A 76 -9.23 25.67 1.35
N GLY A 77 -9.42 24.35 1.43
CA GLY A 77 -10.12 23.57 0.41
C GLY A 77 -11.06 22.54 1.03
N THR A 78 -11.81 21.87 0.16
CA THR A 78 -12.56 20.65 0.50
C THR A 78 -11.99 19.49 -0.32
N PHE A 79 -12.41 18.26 -0.03
CA PHE A 79 -12.15 17.10 -0.89
C PHE A 79 -12.43 17.39 -2.39
N TRP A 80 -13.44 18.22 -2.69
CA TRP A 80 -13.81 18.56 -4.06
C TRP A 80 -12.77 19.43 -4.78
N THR A 81 -12.17 20.41 -4.09
CA THR A 81 -11.12 21.26 -4.68
C THR A 81 -9.81 20.50 -4.86
N TRP A 82 -9.52 19.56 -3.95
CA TRP A 82 -8.44 18.59 -4.13
C TRP A 82 -8.67 17.73 -5.39
N ARG A 83 -9.91 17.25 -5.57
CA ARG A 83 -10.29 16.39 -6.70
C ARG A 83 -10.15 17.06 -8.06
N ASP A 84 -10.44 18.36 -8.17
CA ASP A 84 -10.24 19.11 -9.42
C ASP A 84 -8.75 19.19 -9.81
N THR A 85 -7.86 19.35 -8.82
CA THR A 85 -6.40 19.31 -9.04
C THR A 85 -5.95 17.92 -9.48
N MET A 86 -6.49 16.88 -8.83
CA MET A 86 -6.25 15.47 -9.20
C MET A 86 -6.66 15.19 -10.66
N TYR A 87 -7.84 15.65 -11.09
CA TYR A 87 -8.29 15.51 -12.47
C TYR A 87 -7.37 16.20 -13.48
N GLY A 88 -6.83 17.38 -13.14
CA GLY A 88 -5.87 18.07 -13.98
C GLY A 88 -4.57 17.28 -14.21
N VAL A 89 -4.11 16.53 -13.21
CA VAL A 89 -2.98 15.59 -13.35
C VAL A 89 -3.38 14.38 -14.18
N ALA A 90 -4.51 13.74 -13.83
CA ALA A 90 -5.00 12.55 -14.50
C ALA A 90 -5.12 12.77 -16.02
N ASP A 91 -5.72 13.89 -16.44
CA ASP A 91 -5.93 14.27 -17.85
C ASP A 91 -4.65 14.30 -18.69
N LYS A 92 -3.49 14.53 -18.06
CA LYS A 92 -2.21 14.69 -18.76
C LYS A 92 -1.37 13.41 -18.82
N LEU A 93 -1.79 12.37 -18.10
CA LEU A 93 -1.07 11.09 -18.09
C LEU A 93 -1.34 10.32 -19.38
N THR A 94 -0.24 9.89 -20.00
CA THR A 94 -0.15 8.85 -21.02
C THR A 94 0.60 7.65 -20.42
N PRO A 95 0.61 6.47 -21.06
CA PRO A 95 1.36 5.32 -20.55
C PRO A 95 2.83 5.65 -20.24
N ASP A 96 3.53 6.35 -21.14
CA ASP A 96 4.93 6.75 -20.94
C ASP A 96 5.11 7.72 -19.75
N ARG A 97 4.22 8.70 -19.61
CA ARG A 97 4.28 9.67 -18.50
C ARG A 97 3.95 8.99 -17.17
N TYR A 98 3.00 8.06 -17.19
CA TYR A 98 2.61 7.33 -15.99
C TYR A 98 3.73 6.37 -15.56
N PHE A 99 4.34 5.66 -16.51
CA PHE A 99 5.54 4.85 -16.27
C PHE A 99 6.65 5.69 -15.59
N ALA A 100 6.99 6.86 -16.15
CA ALA A 100 8.06 7.70 -15.61
C ALA A 100 7.75 8.18 -14.18
N LEU A 101 6.52 8.66 -13.93
CA LEU A 101 6.09 9.10 -12.61
C LEU A 101 6.04 7.95 -11.60
N ALA A 102 5.47 6.82 -11.99
CA ALA A 102 5.34 5.64 -11.13
C ALA A 102 6.71 5.07 -10.79
N ARG A 103 7.65 4.98 -11.74
CA ARG A 103 9.02 4.49 -11.52
C ARG A 103 9.73 5.35 -10.48
N ALA A 104 9.60 6.67 -10.58
CA ALA A 104 10.19 7.60 -9.62
C ALA A 104 9.53 7.50 -8.24
N THR A 105 8.20 7.34 -8.20
CA THR A 105 7.42 7.17 -6.97
C THR A 105 7.76 5.86 -6.25
N TYR A 106 7.85 4.76 -6.98
CA TYR A 106 8.23 3.44 -6.45
C TYR A 106 9.69 3.39 -6.00
N ALA A 107 10.58 4.16 -6.63
CA ALA A 107 11.94 4.33 -6.14
C ALA A 107 11.99 5.11 -4.81
N GLU A 108 11.12 6.12 -4.63
CA GLU A 108 10.94 6.78 -3.32
C GLU A 108 10.40 5.80 -2.27
N MET A 109 9.45 4.93 -2.63
CA MET A 109 8.97 3.86 -1.75
C MET A 109 10.10 2.90 -1.33
N ALA A 110 10.94 2.48 -2.27
CA ALA A 110 12.09 1.64 -1.96
C ALA A 110 13.08 2.32 -1.00
N LEU A 111 13.35 3.62 -1.20
CA LEU A 111 14.14 4.44 -0.28
C LEU A 111 13.49 4.53 1.12
N ALA A 112 12.17 4.46 1.21
CA ALA A 112 11.41 4.43 2.45
C ALA A 112 11.24 3.01 3.05
N GLY A 113 11.92 2.00 2.53
CA GLY A 113 11.91 0.63 3.06
C GLY A 113 10.75 -0.24 2.58
N VAL A 114 9.93 0.26 1.65
CA VAL A 114 8.84 -0.50 1.03
C VAL A 114 9.40 -1.49 0.01
N THR A 115 8.99 -2.75 0.12
CA THR A 115 9.36 -3.82 -0.80
C THR A 115 8.20 -4.28 -1.68
N CYS A 116 6.97 -3.98 -1.27
CA CYS A 116 5.76 -4.33 -2.02
C CYS A 116 4.71 -3.22 -1.93
N VAL A 117 4.07 -2.89 -3.04
CA VAL A 117 2.99 -1.90 -3.12
C VAL A 117 1.69 -2.51 -3.66
N GLY A 118 0.56 -2.18 -3.04
CA GLY A 118 -0.79 -2.36 -3.59
C GLY A 118 -1.19 -1.13 -4.39
N GLU A 119 -1.01 -1.16 -5.70
CA GLU A 119 -1.36 -0.04 -6.56
C GLU A 119 -2.85 -0.11 -6.92
N PHE A 120 -3.65 0.76 -6.31
CA PHE A 120 -5.08 0.87 -6.56
C PHE A 120 -5.30 1.72 -7.81
N HIS A 121 -5.34 1.03 -8.95
CA HIS A 121 -5.25 1.62 -10.28
C HIS A 121 -6.62 1.79 -10.93
N TYR A 122 -7.03 3.05 -11.15
CA TYR A 122 -8.31 3.40 -11.79
C TYR A 122 -8.17 4.30 -13.02
N LEU A 123 -6.97 4.49 -13.58
CA LEU A 123 -6.76 5.33 -14.76
C LEU A 123 -6.43 4.48 -15.99
N HIS A 124 -7.46 4.02 -16.69
CA HIS A 124 -7.34 2.96 -17.69
C HIS A 124 -7.20 3.47 -19.12
N HIS A 125 -7.95 4.52 -19.47
CA HIS A 125 -8.17 4.89 -20.87
C HIS A 125 -7.49 6.21 -21.27
N ALA A 126 -7.43 6.47 -22.58
CA ALA A 126 -6.95 7.72 -23.15
C ALA A 126 -7.89 8.89 -22.82
N PRO A 127 -7.44 10.15 -22.99
CA PRO A 127 -8.31 11.31 -22.83
C PRO A 127 -9.62 11.17 -23.62
N GLY A 128 -10.74 11.43 -22.95
CA GLY A 128 -12.09 11.21 -23.49
C GLY A 128 -12.67 9.80 -23.27
N GLY A 129 -11.92 8.89 -22.63
CA GLY A 129 -12.39 7.53 -22.31
C GLY A 129 -12.19 6.51 -23.43
N THR A 130 -11.43 6.86 -24.47
CA THR A 130 -11.13 5.92 -25.57
C THR A 130 -10.11 4.87 -25.10
N PRO A 131 -10.38 3.56 -25.25
CA PRO A 131 -9.38 2.53 -24.99
C PRO A 131 -8.11 2.73 -25.82
N TYR A 132 -6.96 2.40 -25.25
CA TYR A 132 -5.69 2.31 -26.00
C TYR A 132 -5.68 1.04 -26.88
N ASP A 133 -4.74 0.96 -27.83
CA ASP A 133 -4.55 -0.24 -28.67
C ASP A 133 -4.31 -1.50 -27.82
N ASP A 134 -3.52 -1.37 -26.76
CA ASP A 134 -3.53 -2.29 -25.63
C ASP A 134 -4.47 -1.71 -24.55
N PRO A 135 -5.63 -2.35 -24.28
CA PRO A 135 -6.58 -1.86 -23.28
C PRO A 135 -5.97 -1.66 -21.89
N ASN A 136 -4.88 -2.35 -21.55
CA ASN A 136 -4.21 -2.28 -20.26
C ASN A 136 -2.91 -1.47 -20.27
N ALA A 137 -2.66 -0.65 -21.31
CA ALA A 137 -1.40 0.09 -21.45
C ALA A 137 -0.99 0.91 -20.20
N MET A 138 -1.95 1.47 -19.46
CA MET A 138 -1.68 2.20 -18.21
C MET A 138 -1.31 1.27 -17.04
N GLY A 139 -1.97 0.11 -16.92
CA GLY A 139 -1.63 -0.92 -15.95
C GLY A 139 -0.26 -1.54 -16.23
N GLU A 140 0.04 -1.86 -17.49
CA GLU A 140 1.34 -2.39 -17.91
C GLU A 140 2.48 -1.39 -17.64
N ALA A 141 2.24 -0.09 -17.81
CA ALA A 141 3.18 0.95 -17.42
C ALA A 141 3.52 0.92 -15.92
N LEU A 142 2.54 0.65 -15.05
CA LEU A 142 2.76 0.52 -13.61
C LEU A 142 3.54 -0.75 -13.25
N LEU A 143 3.20 -1.88 -13.89
CA LEU A 143 3.91 -3.15 -13.70
C LEU A 143 5.39 -3.04 -14.12
N ALA A 144 5.66 -2.38 -15.24
CA ALA A 144 7.01 -2.10 -15.72
C ALA A 144 7.76 -1.12 -14.80
N ALA A 145 7.09 -0.06 -14.34
CA ALA A 145 7.67 0.90 -13.41
C ALA A 145 8.10 0.25 -12.09
N ALA A 146 7.28 -0.65 -11.53
CA ALA A 146 7.63 -1.39 -10.32
C ALA A 146 8.85 -2.30 -10.54
N ALA A 147 8.94 -2.95 -11.70
CA ALA A 147 10.09 -3.78 -12.07
C ALA A 147 11.41 -2.96 -12.10
N GLU A 148 11.37 -1.77 -12.68
CA GLU A 148 12.53 -0.88 -12.81
C GLU A 148 12.93 -0.18 -11.51
N ALA A 149 11.96 0.20 -10.68
CA ALA A 149 12.22 0.65 -9.32
C ALA A 149 12.70 -0.50 -8.43
N GLY A 150 12.39 -1.74 -8.80
CA GLY A 150 12.85 -2.94 -8.15
C GLY A 150 12.04 -3.37 -6.94
N ILE A 151 10.78 -2.94 -6.84
CA ILE A 151 9.82 -3.38 -5.84
C ILE A 151 8.82 -4.38 -6.43
N ARG A 152 8.09 -5.08 -5.55
CA ARG A 152 6.95 -5.89 -5.94
C ARG A 152 5.70 -5.02 -6.06
N ILE A 153 4.77 -5.47 -6.90
CA ILE A 153 3.47 -4.82 -7.08
C ILE A 153 2.35 -5.84 -7.02
N THR A 154 1.27 -5.48 -6.33
CA THR A 154 -0.05 -6.04 -6.58
C THR A 154 -0.85 -4.95 -7.25
N LEU A 155 -1.07 -5.09 -8.56
CA LEU A 155 -1.89 -4.16 -9.32
C LEU A 155 -3.35 -4.50 -9.02
N LEU A 156 -4.01 -3.63 -8.26
CA LEU A 156 -5.42 -3.74 -7.92
C LEU A 156 -6.19 -3.00 -9.03
N ASP A 157 -6.52 -3.72 -10.11
CA ASP A 157 -7.25 -3.14 -11.23
C ASP A 157 -8.66 -2.77 -10.78
N THR A 158 -8.99 -1.49 -10.85
CA THR A 158 -10.15 -0.93 -10.16
C THR A 158 -11.34 -0.77 -11.10
N ALA A 159 -12.47 -1.37 -10.73
CA ALA A 159 -13.76 -1.09 -11.33
C ALA A 159 -14.27 0.30 -10.87
N TYR A 160 -14.51 1.18 -11.84
CA TYR A 160 -15.07 2.52 -11.66
C TYR A 160 -16.10 2.79 -12.75
N LEU A 161 -17.39 2.88 -12.42
CA LEU A 161 -18.46 2.88 -13.40
C LEU A 161 -19.42 4.07 -13.30
N SER A 162 -19.30 4.89 -12.25
CA SER A 162 -20.29 5.90 -11.88
C SER A 162 -19.62 7.11 -11.23
N ALA A 163 -20.14 8.32 -11.44
CA ALA A 163 -19.65 9.54 -10.79
C ALA A 163 -20.12 9.67 -9.32
N GLY A 164 -21.22 9.00 -9.02
CA GLY A 164 -21.95 8.95 -7.76
C GLY A 164 -23.14 8.00 -7.90
N PHE A 165 -23.98 7.87 -6.87
CA PHE A 165 -25.14 6.99 -6.91
C PHE A 165 -26.12 7.39 -8.03
N GLY A 166 -26.24 6.54 -9.05
CA GLY A 166 -27.13 6.78 -10.19
C GLY A 166 -26.65 7.85 -11.19
N GLU A 167 -25.40 8.31 -11.07
CA GLU A 167 -24.84 9.37 -11.91
C GLU A 167 -23.80 8.82 -12.90
N PRO A 168 -23.95 9.04 -14.21
CA PRO A 168 -22.98 8.56 -15.19
C PRO A 168 -21.61 9.25 -15.00
N PRO A 169 -20.49 8.59 -15.37
CA PRO A 169 -19.16 9.18 -15.33
C PRO A 169 -19.10 10.55 -16.03
N ASN A 170 -18.47 11.53 -15.38
CA ASN A 170 -18.17 12.82 -16.00
C ASN A 170 -16.97 12.71 -16.97
N ARG A 171 -16.65 13.81 -17.67
CA ARG A 171 -15.59 13.85 -18.70
C ARG A 171 -14.23 13.27 -18.25
N HIS A 172 -13.85 13.45 -16.99
CA HIS A 172 -12.58 12.96 -16.45
C HIS A 172 -12.69 11.49 -16.07
N GLN A 173 -13.82 11.13 -15.45
CA GLN A 173 -14.13 9.75 -15.01
C GLN A 173 -14.37 8.79 -16.18
N LEU A 174 -14.64 9.29 -17.38
CA LEU A 174 -14.63 8.47 -18.60
C LEU A 174 -13.31 7.74 -18.80
N ARG A 175 -12.19 8.28 -18.30
CA ARG A 175 -10.89 7.59 -18.36
C ARG A 175 -10.76 6.42 -17.38
N PHE A 176 -11.67 6.32 -16.42
CA PHE A 176 -11.65 5.31 -15.37
C PHE A 176 -12.62 4.17 -15.65
N SER A 177 -13.54 4.36 -16.58
CA SER A 177 -14.72 3.50 -16.72
C SER A 177 -14.69 2.66 -17.99
N ASP A 178 -14.73 1.34 -17.78
CA ASP A 178 -15.01 0.34 -18.80
C ASP A 178 -16.50 0.30 -19.21
N GLY A 179 -17.35 1.13 -18.59
CA GLY A 179 -18.80 1.22 -18.86
C GLY A 179 -19.66 0.16 -18.15
N SER A 180 -19.12 -1.04 -17.90
CA SER A 180 -19.74 -2.06 -17.04
C SER A 180 -18.69 -2.91 -16.31
N ALA A 181 -19.11 -3.61 -15.26
CA ALA A 181 -18.27 -4.55 -14.54
C ALA A 181 -17.90 -5.77 -15.38
N ASP A 182 -18.75 -6.17 -16.35
CA ASP A 182 -18.42 -7.26 -17.28
C ASP A 182 -17.29 -6.82 -18.24
N ALA A 183 -17.36 -5.60 -18.80
CA ALA A 183 -16.31 -5.06 -19.65
C ALA A 183 -15.00 -4.84 -18.87
N TRP A 184 -15.10 -4.37 -17.62
CA TRP A 184 -13.97 -4.31 -16.69
C TRP A 184 -13.34 -5.69 -16.48
N ALA A 185 -14.16 -6.73 -16.21
CA ALA A 185 -13.69 -8.09 -16.00
C ALA A 185 -12.99 -8.67 -17.24
N GLU A 186 -13.53 -8.42 -18.43
CA GLU A 186 -12.92 -8.80 -19.72
C GLU A 186 -11.56 -8.14 -19.91
N ARG A 187 -11.42 -6.84 -19.61
CA ARG A 187 -10.14 -6.13 -19.68
C ARG A 187 -9.15 -6.65 -18.64
N ALA A 188 -9.59 -6.81 -17.38
CA ALA A 188 -8.76 -7.29 -16.29
C ALA A 188 -8.26 -8.72 -16.53
N ASP A 189 -9.00 -9.56 -17.26
CA ASP A 189 -8.59 -10.92 -17.63
C ASP A 189 -7.38 -10.99 -18.55
N ALA A 190 -7.11 -9.92 -19.30
CA ALA A 190 -5.92 -9.85 -20.15
C ALA A 190 -4.64 -9.60 -19.33
N LEU A 191 -4.73 -9.00 -18.13
CA LEU A 191 -3.58 -8.78 -17.25
C LEU A 191 -3.01 -10.12 -16.75
N LYS A 192 -1.68 -10.19 -16.63
CA LYS A 192 -0.97 -11.36 -16.12
C LYS A 192 0.06 -10.96 -15.08
N GLY A 193 0.00 -11.64 -13.93
CA GLY A 193 1.05 -11.57 -12.92
C GLY A 193 2.35 -12.21 -13.40
N CYS A 194 3.45 -11.88 -12.72
CA CYS A 194 4.77 -12.47 -12.94
C CYS A 194 5.58 -12.44 -11.63
N GLY A 195 6.88 -12.74 -11.66
CA GLY A 195 7.69 -12.90 -10.44
C GLY A 195 7.65 -11.73 -9.44
N HIS A 196 7.53 -10.49 -9.92
CA HIS A 196 7.39 -9.30 -9.08
C HIS A 196 5.97 -8.74 -9.01
N ALA A 197 5.01 -9.32 -9.75
CA ALA A 197 3.69 -8.74 -9.95
C ALA A 197 2.54 -9.74 -9.67
N ARG A 198 1.55 -9.29 -8.91
CA ARG A 198 0.24 -9.97 -8.79
C ARG A 198 -0.86 -9.06 -9.34
N ILE A 199 -1.94 -9.68 -9.81
CA ILE A 199 -3.14 -8.96 -10.24
C ILE A 199 -4.21 -9.21 -9.19
N GLY A 200 -4.76 -8.14 -8.65
CA GLY A 200 -5.93 -8.14 -7.80
C GLY A 200 -7.03 -7.28 -8.43
N ALA A 201 -8.19 -7.27 -7.78
CA ALA A 201 -9.30 -6.41 -8.17
C ALA A 201 -9.50 -5.31 -7.13
N ALA A 202 -10.16 -4.24 -7.54
CA ALA A 202 -10.73 -3.29 -6.63
C ALA A 202 -12.13 -2.83 -7.05
N VAL A 203 -13.01 -2.66 -6.08
CA VAL A 203 -14.20 -1.82 -6.23
C VAL A 203 -13.76 -0.43 -5.83
N HIS A 204 -13.83 0.59 -6.71
CA HIS A 204 -13.41 1.93 -6.30
C HIS A 204 -14.13 2.36 -5.02
N SER A 205 -15.46 2.40 -5.05
CA SER A 205 -16.32 2.54 -3.87
C SER A 205 -17.77 2.21 -4.26
N VAL A 206 -18.67 2.12 -3.26
CA VAL A 206 -20.12 1.97 -3.52
C VAL A 206 -20.72 3.14 -4.30
N ARG A 207 -20.07 4.31 -4.31
CA ARG A 207 -20.47 5.46 -5.12
C ARG A 207 -20.15 5.27 -6.60
N ALA A 208 -19.04 4.57 -6.88
CA ALA A 208 -18.48 4.43 -8.21
C ALA A 208 -18.87 3.11 -8.89
N VAL A 209 -19.27 2.08 -8.15
CA VAL A 209 -19.75 0.82 -8.72
C VAL A 209 -21.21 0.61 -8.33
N PRO A 210 -22.16 0.60 -9.29
CA PRO A 210 -23.56 0.36 -9.00
C PRO A 210 -23.78 -0.96 -8.26
N ALA A 211 -24.70 -0.97 -7.30
CA ALA A 211 -24.97 -2.12 -6.44
C ALA A 211 -25.15 -3.45 -7.20
N ALA A 212 -25.91 -3.43 -8.30
CA ALA A 212 -26.14 -4.60 -9.15
C ALA A 212 -24.89 -5.16 -9.83
N GLN A 213 -23.78 -4.42 -9.86
CA GLN A 213 -22.52 -4.79 -10.52
C GLN A 213 -21.41 -5.15 -9.53
N LEU A 214 -21.61 -4.94 -8.23
CA LEU A 214 -20.63 -5.27 -7.18
C LEU A 214 -20.28 -6.76 -7.16
N ALA A 215 -21.29 -7.62 -7.31
CA ALA A 215 -21.12 -9.07 -7.27
C ALA A 215 -20.23 -9.59 -8.42
N THR A 216 -20.24 -8.93 -9.58
CA THR A 216 -19.37 -9.28 -10.72
C THR A 216 -17.90 -9.10 -10.36
N VAL A 217 -17.55 -7.97 -9.72
CA VAL A 217 -16.17 -7.69 -9.28
C VAL A 217 -15.74 -8.66 -8.19
N ALA A 218 -16.62 -8.93 -7.22
CA ALA A 218 -16.35 -9.88 -6.14
C ALA A 218 -16.15 -11.32 -6.68
N ALA A 219 -16.99 -11.75 -7.62
CA ALA A 219 -16.87 -13.06 -8.26
C ALA A 219 -15.57 -13.18 -9.06
N TRP A 220 -15.19 -12.15 -9.82
CA TRP A 220 -13.92 -12.14 -10.56
C TRP A 220 -12.72 -12.40 -9.65
N ALA A 221 -12.67 -11.71 -8.50
CA ALA A 221 -11.61 -11.88 -7.51
C ALA A 221 -11.64 -13.26 -6.86
N ALA A 222 -12.84 -13.75 -6.50
CA ALA A 222 -13.01 -15.05 -5.87
C ALA A 222 -12.58 -16.21 -6.79
N ASP A 223 -12.97 -16.17 -8.06
CA ASP A 223 -12.66 -17.20 -9.05
C ASP A 223 -11.16 -17.30 -9.36
N ARG A 224 -10.41 -16.22 -9.14
CA ARG A 224 -8.96 -16.12 -9.37
C ARG A 224 -8.13 -16.23 -8.09
N ASP A 225 -8.78 -16.43 -6.94
CA ASP A 225 -8.14 -16.35 -5.63
C ASP A 225 -7.32 -15.05 -5.45
N ALA A 226 -7.81 -13.96 -6.03
CA ALA A 226 -7.12 -12.69 -6.10
C ALA A 226 -7.51 -11.78 -4.91
N PRO A 227 -6.60 -10.92 -4.43
CA PRO A 227 -6.94 -9.88 -3.47
C PRO A 227 -8.02 -8.95 -4.03
N LEU A 228 -8.94 -8.51 -3.17
CA LEU A 228 -9.98 -7.53 -3.49
C LEU A 228 -9.84 -6.34 -2.55
N HIS A 229 -9.79 -5.11 -3.09
CA HIS A 229 -9.73 -3.90 -2.27
C HIS A 229 -10.94 -3.00 -2.53
N VAL A 230 -11.32 -2.18 -1.56
CA VAL A 230 -12.42 -1.23 -1.70
C VAL A 230 -12.24 -0.01 -0.82
N HIS A 231 -12.40 1.21 -1.36
CA HIS A 231 -12.54 2.38 -0.49
C HIS A 231 -13.89 2.30 0.20
N LEU A 232 -13.88 2.36 1.53
CA LEU A 232 -15.06 2.15 2.34
C LEU A 232 -15.17 3.19 3.44
N SER A 233 -16.26 3.95 3.44
CA SER A 233 -16.67 4.78 4.57
C SER A 233 -15.60 5.77 5.04
N GLU A 234 -14.83 6.30 4.08
CA GLU A 234 -13.79 7.32 4.29
C GLU A 234 -14.40 8.62 4.81
N GLN A 235 -15.48 9.10 4.17
CA GLN A 235 -16.17 10.35 4.54
C GLN A 235 -17.63 10.09 4.96
N THR A 236 -18.15 10.89 5.91
CA THR A 236 -19.55 10.78 6.34
C THR A 236 -20.53 11.04 5.21
N ALA A 237 -20.18 11.90 4.24
CA ALA A 237 -21.01 12.19 3.08
C ALA A 237 -21.27 10.96 2.20
N GLU A 238 -20.32 10.02 2.11
CA GLU A 238 -20.54 8.74 1.42
C GLU A 238 -21.60 7.91 2.14
N ASN A 239 -21.53 7.84 3.46
CA ASN A 239 -22.48 7.11 4.29
C ASN A 239 -23.89 7.67 4.17
N ASP A 240 -24.03 9.00 4.24
CA ASP A 240 -25.31 9.69 4.12
C ASP A 240 -25.93 9.46 2.73
N ALA A 241 -25.12 9.57 1.67
CA ALA A 241 -25.57 9.34 0.30
C ALA A 241 -25.97 7.87 0.07
N CYS A 242 -25.21 6.91 0.62
CA CYS A 242 -25.55 5.49 0.52
C CYS A 242 -26.87 5.18 1.24
N ARG A 243 -27.08 5.74 2.44
CA ARG A 243 -28.34 5.59 3.17
C ARG A 243 -29.51 6.21 2.41
N ALA A 244 -29.31 7.37 1.77
CA ALA A 244 -30.34 8.00 0.97
C ALA A 244 -30.72 7.17 -0.29
N ALA A 245 -29.72 6.57 -0.96
CA ALA A 245 -29.91 5.81 -2.19
C ALA A 245 -30.42 4.36 -1.95
N HIS A 246 -29.92 3.70 -0.91
CA HIS A 246 -30.12 2.26 -0.68
C HIS A 246 -30.73 1.91 0.69
N GLY A 247 -30.91 2.88 1.58
CA GLY A 247 -31.46 2.65 2.93
C GLY A 247 -30.49 2.00 3.93
N VAL A 248 -29.24 1.72 3.52
CA VAL A 248 -28.23 0.99 4.30
C VAL A 248 -26.87 1.69 4.27
N THR A 249 -25.95 1.29 5.14
CA THR A 249 -24.55 1.75 5.11
C THR A 249 -23.80 1.18 3.91
N PRO A 250 -22.69 1.81 3.48
CA PRO A 250 -21.78 1.25 2.48
C PRO A 250 -21.33 -0.18 2.83
N THR A 251 -20.99 -0.44 4.09
CA THR A 251 -20.53 -1.76 4.54
C THR A 251 -21.62 -2.82 4.41
N ARG A 252 -22.85 -2.51 4.84
CA ARG A 252 -23.99 -3.42 4.68
C ARG A 252 -24.27 -3.70 3.20
N LEU A 253 -24.22 -2.66 2.35
CA LEU A 253 -24.39 -2.83 0.90
C LEU A 253 -23.33 -3.77 0.30
N LEU A 254 -22.06 -3.59 0.66
CA LEU A 254 -20.98 -4.50 0.23
C LEU A 254 -21.19 -5.93 0.73
N ALA A 255 -21.67 -6.10 1.97
CA ALA A 255 -21.99 -7.41 2.55
C ALA A 255 -23.12 -8.12 1.78
N ASP A 256 -24.20 -7.39 1.49
CA ASP A 256 -25.37 -7.91 0.78
C ASP A 256 -25.05 -8.34 -0.65
N HIS A 257 -23.99 -7.78 -1.24
CA HIS A 257 -23.50 -8.11 -2.58
C HIS A 257 -22.27 -9.04 -2.58
N GLY A 258 -21.91 -9.64 -1.44
CA GLY A 258 -20.87 -10.68 -1.35
C GLY A 258 -19.44 -10.16 -1.52
N VAL A 259 -19.21 -8.86 -1.34
CA VAL A 259 -17.88 -8.25 -1.46
C VAL A 259 -17.02 -8.51 -0.23
N LEU A 260 -17.62 -8.62 0.96
CA LEU A 260 -16.87 -8.84 2.21
C LEU A 260 -16.36 -10.28 2.32
N GLY A 261 -15.15 -10.45 2.84
CA GLY A 261 -14.53 -11.77 3.01
C GLY A 261 -13.02 -11.68 3.32
N PRO A 262 -12.36 -12.83 3.57
CA PRO A 262 -10.97 -12.88 4.02
C PRO A 262 -9.92 -12.43 2.99
N ARG A 263 -10.32 -12.26 1.72
CA ARG A 263 -9.47 -11.71 0.65
C ARG A 263 -9.76 -10.24 0.37
N THR A 264 -10.75 -9.67 1.05
CA THR A 264 -11.18 -8.30 0.86
C THR A 264 -10.48 -7.40 1.88
N THR A 265 -9.97 -6.26 1.43
CA THR A 265 -9.42 -5.20 2.28
C THR A 265 -10.25 -3.93 2.10
N ALA A 266 -10.88 -3.48 3.18
CA ALA A 266 -11.54 -2.19 3.26
C ALA A 266 -10.51 -1.10 3.56
N VAL A 267 -10.33 -0.17 2.63
CA VAL A 267 -9.44 0.98 2.81
C VAL A 267 -10.18 2.09 3.56
N HIS A 268 -9.49 2.70 4.53
CA HIS A 268 -9.99 3.68 5.51
C HIS A 268 -10.90 3.09 6.58
N ALA A 269 -12.14 2.73 6.20
CA ALA A 269 -13.16 2.23 7.12
C ALA A 269 -13.34 3.17 8.34
N THR A 270 -13.36 4.49 8.10
CA THR A 270 -13.28 5.54 9.14
C THR A 270 -14.58 5.70 9.92
N HIS A 271 -15.72 5.78 9.22
CA HIS A 271 -17.02 6.14 9.80
C HIS A 271 -18.00 4.97 9.92
N LEU A 272 -17.67 4.00 10.76
CA LEU A 272 -18.45 2.78 10.90
C LEU A 272 -19.45 2.83 12.06
N THR A 273 -20.57 2.16 11.88
CA THR A 273 -21.46 1.75 12.98
C THR A 273 -20.98 0.45 13.63
N ASP A 274 -21.54 0.11 14.80
CA ASP A 274 -21.23 -1.18 15.48
C ASP A 274 -21.59 -2.39 14.60
N GLU A 275 -22.65 -2.28 13.81
CA GLU A 275 -23.05 -3.32 12.85
C GLU A 275 -22.01 -3.47 11.74
N ASP A 276 -21.49 -2.37 11.21
CA ASP A 276 -20.47 -2.39 10.16
C ASP A 276 -19.17 -3.04 10.68
N ILE A 277 -18.75 -2.71 11.91
CA ILE A 277 -17.59 -3.33 12.57
C ILE A 277 -17.81 -4.84 12.73
N ALA A 278 -19.00 -5.26 13.16
CA ALA A 278 -19.34 -6.66 13.32
C ALA A 278 -19.35 -7.42 11.98
N LEU A 279 -19.83 -6.79 10.90
CA LEU A 279 -19.80 -7.36 9.55
C LEU A 279 -18.37 -7.57 9.06
N LEU A 280 -17.53 -6.53 9.13
CA LEU A 280 -16.13 -6.60 8.67
C LEU A 280 -15.33 -7.64 9.46
N GLY A 281 -15.45 -7.61 10.80
CA GLY A 281 -14.78 -8.59 11.66
C GLY A 281 -15.30 -10.02 11.46
N GLY A 282 -16.62 -10.18 11.39
CA GLY A 282 -17.29 -11.48 11.22
C GLY A 282 -17.00 -12.16 9.88
N SER A 283 -16.74 -11.38 8.82
CA SER A 283 -16.30 -11.91 7.52
C SER A 283 -14.78 -12.01 7.37
N SER A 284 -14.02 -11.63 8.41
CA SER A 284 -12.55 -11.51 8.36
C SER A 284 -12.05 -10.59 7.25
N THR A 285 -12.84 -9.61 6.84
CA THR A 285 -12.40 -8.56 5.91
C THR A 285 -11.28 -7.77 6.57
N GLY A 286 -10.16 -7.61 5.86
CA GLY A 286 -9.05 -6.76 6.32
C GLY A 286 -9.42 -5.29 6.28
N THR A 287 -8.70 -4.48 7.06
CA THR A 287 -8.78 -3.02 7.00
C THR A 287 -7.40 -2.45 6.71
N CYS A 288 -7.30 -1.54 5.74
CA CYS A 288 -6.08 -0.78 5.46
C CYS A 288 -6.27 0.67 5.92
N MET A 289 -5.54 1.07 6.95
CA MET A 289 -5.57 2.44 7.45
C MET A 289 -4.48 3.26 6.74
N CYS A 290 -4.80 4.51 6.39
CA CYS A 290 -3.85 5.44 5.75
C CYS A 290 -3.72 6.76 6.54
N PRO A 291 -3.30 6.72 7.82
CA PRO A 291 -3.36 7.88 8.72
C PRO A 291 -2.77 9.19 8.17
N THR A 292 -1.65 9.17 7.43
CA THR A 292 -1.09 10.42 6.92
C THR A 292 -1.99 11.09 5.88
N THR A 293 -2.64 10.31 5.02
CA THR A 293 -3.62 10.82 4.06
C THR A 293 -4.93 11.19 4.77
N GLU A 294 -5.42 10.35 5.68
CA GLU A 294 -6.66 10.62 6.44
C GLU A 294 -6.56 11.91 7.28
N ARG A 295 -5.35 12.23 7.78
CA ARG A 295 -5.05 13.53 8.41
C ARG A 295 -5.03 14.68 7.42
N ASP A 296 -4.42 14.50 6.25
CA ASP A 296 -4.31 15.53 5.20
C ASP A 296 -5.69 15.89 4.60
N LEU A 297 -6.54 14.89 4.39
CA LEU A 297 -7.90 15.04 3.86
C LEU A 297 -8.96 15.35 4.93
N ALA A 298 -8.56 15.30 6.21
CA ALA A 298 -9.39 15.56 7.37
C ALA A 298 -10.61 14.62 7.49
N ASP A 299 -10.42 13.34 7.20
CA ASP A 299 -11.50 12.33 7.25
C ASP A 299 -11.88 12.00 8.70
N GLY A 300 -10.90 11.78 9.57
CA GLY A 300 -11.10 11.48 10.98
C GLY A 300 -10.20 10.35 11.47
N ILE A 301 -10.47 9.85 12.68
CA ILE A 301 -9.75 8.71 13.28
C ILE A 301 -10.70 7.50 13.26
N GLY A 302 -10.41 6.52 12.42
CA GLY A 302 -11.22 5.31 12.30
C GLY A 302 -11.11 4.36 13.51
N PRO A 303 -12.08 3.44 13.70
CA PRO A 303 -12.17 2.57 14.88
C PRO A 303 -11.28 1.32 14.77
N ALA A 304 -10.02 1.47 14.34
CA ALA A 304 -9.12 0.34 14.04
C ALA A 304 -8.96 -0.67 15.20
N ALA A 305 -8.87 -0.19 16.44
CA ALA A 305 -8.78 -1.06 17.61
C ALA A 305 -10.05 -1.92 17.81
N ALA A 306 -11.23 -1.38 17.47
CA ALA A 306 -12.48 -2.13 17.55
C ALA A 306 -12.58 -3.14 16.40
N LEU A 307 -12.18 -2.77 15.18
CA LEU A 307 -12.13 -3.65 14.02
C LEU A 307 -11.22 -4.87 14.26
N GLN A 308 -10.01 -4.65 14.77
CA GLN A 308 -9.12 -5.77 15.10
C GLN A 308 -9.67 -6.68 16.18
N ARG A 309 -10.30 -6.13 17.23
CA ARG A 309 -10.99 -6.95 18.24
C ARG A 309 -12.15 -7.75 17.67
N ALA A 310 -12.82 -7.22 16.65
CA ALA A 310 -13.89 -7.91 15.94
C ALA A 310 -13.40 -8.99 14.96
N GLY A 311 -12.08 -9.04 14.68
CA GLY A 311 -11.46 -10.04 13.81
C GLY A 311 -11.04 -9.53 12.43
N SER A 312 -11.07 -8.22 12.17
CA SER A 312 -10.54 -7.61 10.94
C SER A 312 -9.01 -7.51 11.02
N PRO A 313 -8.24 -8.17 10.12
CA PRO A 313 -6.81 -7.91 9.99
C PRO A 313 -6.51 -6.43 9.71
N LEU A 314 -5.33 -5.96 10.11
CA LEU A 314 -4.90 -4.57 9.91
C LEU A 314 -3.68 -4.52 8.98
N SER A 315 -3.77 -3.70 7.95
CA SER A 315 -2.66 -3.27 7.10
C SER A 315 -2.56 -1.75 7.05
N LEU A 316 -1.49 -1.23 6.46
CA LEU A 316 -1.20 0.20 6.38
C LEU A 316 -0.91 0.61 4.94
N GLY A 317 -1.30 1.83 4.56
CA GLY A 317 -1.08 2.38 3.23
C GLY A 317 -0.71 3.86 3.26
N SER A 318 0.05 4.32 2.27
CA SER A 318 0.39 5.74 2.12
C SER A 318 -0.62 6.53 1.28
N ASP A 319 -1.44 5.81 0.50
CA ASP A 319 -2.55 6.36 -0.29
C ASP A 319 -2.14 7.52 -1.23
N SER A 320 -2.51 8.76 -0.90
CA SER A 320 -2.29 9.96 -1.72
C SER A 320 -0.81 10.33 -1.88
N HIS A 321 0.05 9.69 -1.09
CA HIS A 321 1.48 9.97 -1.02
C HIS A 321 1.79 11.41 -0.59
N ALA A 322 0.95 12.05 0.22
CA ALA A 322 1.33 13.26 0.95
C ALA A 322 2.62 13.01 1.76
N VAL A 323 2.71 11.84 2.39
CA VAL A 323 3.89 11.26 3.01
C VAL A 323 4.04 9.81 2.53
N ILE A 324 5.27 9.37 2.22
CA ILE A 324 5.59 7.95 2.00
C ILE A 324 6.50 7.50 3.15
N ASP A 325 5.88 7.02 4.23
CA ASP A 325 6.57 6.53 5.42
C ASP A 325 5.68 5.57 6.21
N LEU A 326 5.87 4.26 6.00
CA LEU A 326 5.09 3.22 6.69
C LEU A 326 5.39 3.14 8.19
N LEU A 327 6.53 3.68 8.66
CA LEU A 327 6.81 3.80 10.09
C LEU A 327 5.98 4.94 10.70
N GLU A 328 5.75 6.04 9.96
CA GLU A 328 4.80 7.07 10.37
C GLU A 328 3.36 6.55 10.36
N GLU A 329 2.93 5.80 9.34
CA GLU A 329 1.58 5.19 9.35
C GLU A 329 1.40 4.28 10.58
N ALA A 330 2.39 3.43 10.86
CA ALA A 330 2.40 2.55 12.02
C ALA A 330 2.34 3.34 13.34
N ARG A 331 3.17 4.39 13.47
CA ARG A 331 3.20 5.27 14.64
C ARG A 331 1.87 5.98 14.85
N ALA A 332 1.28 6.48 13.76
CA ALA A 332 0.05 7.26 13.77
C ALA A 332 -1.12 6.47 14.37
N MET A 333 -1.24 5.17 14.08
CA MET A 333 -2.26 4.30 14.67
C MET A 333 -2.31 4.43 16.21
N GLU A 334 -1.16 4.33 16.87
CA GLU A 334 -1.07 4.44 18.33
C GLU A 334 -1.19 5.88 18.82
N LEU A 335 -0.60 6.85 18.12
CA LEU A 335 -0.57 8.25 18.59
C LEU A 335 -1.91 8.97 18.42
N ASP A 336 -2.64 8.73 17.34
CA ASP A 336 -3.97 9.31 17.14
C ASP A 336 -4.98 8.72 18.11
N GLU A 337 -4.90 7.41 18.34
CA GLU A 337 -5.74 6.74 19.33
C GLU A 337 -5.43 7.24 20.75
N ARG A 338 -4.16 7.53 21.09
CA ARG A 338 -3.81 8.21 22.36
C ARG A 338 -4.49 9.56 22.50
N LEU A 339 -4.51 10.38 21.44
CA LEU A 339 -5.17 11.68 21.48
C LEU A 339 -6.68 11.53 21.70
N ARG A 340 -7.30 10.60 20.97
CA ARG A 340 -8.74 10.33 21.05
C ARG A 340 -9.18 9.81 22.41
N THR A 341 -8.44 8.84 22.97
CA THR A 341 -8.82 8.10 24.19
C THR A 341 -8.20 8.65 25.46
N ARG A 342 -7.12 9.43 25.36
CA ARG A 342 -6.25 9.86 26.47
C ARG A 342 -5.61 8.70 27.23
N THR A 343 -5.50 7.52 26.63
CA THR A 343 -4.81 6.34 27.17
C THR A 343 -3.63 5.95 26.30
N ARG A 344 -2.60 5.30 26.88
CA ARG A 344 -1.43 4.79 26.13
C ARG A 344 -1.50 3.27 26.03
N GLY A 345 -0.94 2.70 24.96
CA GLY A 345 -0.71 1.27 24.82
C GLY A 345 -1.87 0.52 24.16
N HIS A 346 -2.43 1.07 23.08
CA HIS A 346 -3.41 0.35 22.26
C HIS A 346 -2.73 -0.69 21.38
N TRP A 347 -1.51 -0.39 20.91
CA TRP A 347 -0.65 -1.32 20.21
C TRP A 347 0.78 -1.38 20.77
N THR A 348 1.37 -2.57 20.68
CA THR A 348 2.82 -2.75 20.82
C THR A 348 3.52 -2.40 19.51
N ALA A 349 4.81 -2.03 19.58
CA ALA A 349 5.61 -1.82 18.36
C ALA A 349 5.62 -3.07 17.46
N ALA A 350 5.71 -4.27 18.05
CA ALA A 350 5.67 -5.53 17.32
C ALA A 350 4.33 -5.76 16.58
N ALA A 351 3.20 -5.33 17.14
CA ALA A 351 1.90 -5.42 16.47
C ALA A 351 1.82 -4.45 15.28
N LEU A 352 2.33 -3.22 15.44
CA LEU A 352 2.35 -2.22 14.36
C LEU A 352 3.31 -2.61 13.23
N LEU A 353 4.48 -3.16 13.56
CA LEU A 353 5.41 -3.69 12.56
C LEU A 353 4.82 -4.90 11.82
N ARG A 354 3.99 -5.73 12.47
CA ARG A 354 3.29 -6.84 11.79
C ARG A 354 2.28 -6.31 10.77
N ALA A 355 1.52 -5.27 11.13
CA ALA A 355 0.62 -4.58 10.21
C ALA A 355 1.36 -4.01 8.99
N ALA A 356 2.55 -3.41 9.22
CA ALA A 356 3.40 -2.87 8.17
C ALA A 356 4.17 -3.92 7.35
N THR A 357 4.22 -5.18 7.79
CA THR A 357 5.00 -6.26 7.15
C THR A 357 4.11 -7.44 6.75
N ALA A 358 3.99 -8.47 7.60
CA ALA A 358 3.30 -9.72 7.28
C ALA A 358 1.82 -9.51 6.90
N ASP A 359 1.07 -8.72 7.66
CA ASP A 359 -0.36 -8.54 7.42
C ASP A 359 -0.60 -7.67 6.18
N GLY A 360 0.23 -6.63 5.97
CA GLY A 360 0.23 -5.83 4.74
C GLY A 360 0.57 -6.66 3.49
N HIS A 361 1.59 -7.52 3.55
CA HIS A 361 1.90 -8.42 2.44
C HIS A 361 0.75 -9.41 2.18
N ALA A 362 0.13 -9.96 3.22
CA ALA A 362 -1.01 -10.85 3.08
C ALA A 362 -2.23 -10.16 2.42
N ALA A 363 -2.52 -8.90 2.78
CA ALA A 363 -3.57 -8.09 2.15
C ALA A 363 -3.33 -7.85 0.64
N LEU A 364 -2.07 -7.95 0.20
CA LEU A 364 -1.65 -7.86 -1.20
C LEU A 364 -1.51 -9.24 -1.87
N GLY A 365 -1.88 -10.32 -1.18
CA GLY A 365 -1.76 -11.70 -1.63
C GLY A 365 -0.41 -12.35 -1.30
N TRP A 366 0.64 -11.61 -0.94
CA TRP A 366 1.99 -12.11 -0.67
C TRP A 366 2.14 -12.75 0.71
N SER A 367 1.33 -13.77 1.03
CA SER A 367 1.34 -14.45 2.34
C SER A 367 2.67 -15.12 2.72
N ASP A 368 3.54 -15.34 1.74
CA ASP A 368 4.90 -15.86 1.87
C ASP A 368 5.97 -14.77 2.01
N ALA A 369 5.59 -13.50 2.19
CA ALA A 369 6.48 -12.38 2.51
C ALA A 369 6.23 -11.82 3.92
N GLY A 370 6.96 -10.76 4.27
CA GLY A 370 6.79 -10.03 5.53
C GLY A 370 7.29 -10.76 6.78
N ARG A 371 8.14 -11.80 6.62
CA ARG A 371 8.78 -12.54 7.71
C ARG A 371 10.25 -12.87 7.37
N ILE A 372 11.11 -12.92 8.38
CA ILE A 372 12.51 -13.37 8.26
C ILE A 372 12.58 -14.83 8.74
N GLU A 373 12.25 -15.76 7.86
CA GLU A 373 12.26 -17.20 8.12
C GLU A 373 12.51 -17.99 6.82
N PRO A 374 13.03 -19.23 6.89
CA PRO A 374 13.21 -20.06 5.71
C PRO A 374 11.92 -20.24 4.91
N GLY A 375 12.01 -20.13 3.59
CA GLY A 375 10.88 -20.23 2.66
C GLY A 375 10.17 -18.90 2.40
N ALA A 376 10.30 -17.89 3.27
CA ALA A 376 9.75 -16.57 3.02
C ALA A 376 10.52 -15.84 1.89
N LEU A 377 9.87 -14.87 1.23
CA LEU A 377 10.55 -14.00 0.28
C LEU A 377 11.65 -13.19 0.99
N ALA A 378 12.82 -13.09 0.36
CA ALA A 378 13.97 -12.34 0.85
C ALA A 378 13.79 -10.82 0.64
N ASP A 379 12.71 -10.30 1.22
CA ASP A 379 12.32 -8.90 1.22
C ASP A 379 12.64 -8.34 2.61
N LEU A 380 13.62 -7.44 2.70
CA LEU A 380 14.17 -6.92 3.95
C LEU A 380 14.30 -5.40 3.88
N THR A 381 14.05 -4.72 4.98
CA THR A 381 14.44 -3.31 5.16
C THR A 381 15.33 -3.18 6.39
N THR A 382 16.29 -2.25 6.39
CA THR A 382 17.16 -2.00 7.54
C THR A 382 17.12 -0.54 7.94
N VAL A 383 16.71 -0.27 9.17
CA VAL A 383 16.65 1.06 9.78
C VAL A 383 17.93 1.31 10.55
N ALA A 384 18.53 2.49 10.36
CA ALA A 384 19.70 2.93 11.12
C ALA A 384 19.37 3.02 12.62
N LEU A 385 20.32 2.63 13.48
CA LEU A 385 20.22 2.78 14.95
C LEU A 385 21.23 3.79 15.50
N ASP A 386 21.93 4.48 14.61
CA ASP A 386 23.02 5.43 14.85
C ASP A 386 22.72 6.82 14.24
N SER A 387 21.47 7.06 13.80
CA SER A 387 21.04 8.39 13.38
C SER A 387 20.74 9.27 14.60
N VAL A 388 20.66 10.59 14.40
CA VAL A 388 20.27 11.54 15.48
C VAL A 388 18.91 11.16 16.10
N ARG A 389 17.99 10.57 15.32
CA ARG A 389 16.66 10.16 15.79
C ARG A 389 16.68 8.85 16.56
N THR A 390 17.57 7.93 16.19
CA THR A 390 17.52 6.52 16.61
C THR A 390 18.61 6.11 17.59
N ALA A 391 19.65 6.94 17.76
CA ALA A 391 20.76 6.67 18.67
C ALA A 391 20.34 6.79 20.16
N GLY A 392 20.83 5.88 21.00
CA GLY A 392 20.68 5.93 22.46
C GLY A 392 19.90 4.77 23.10
N PRO A 393 18.77 4.32 22.55
CA PRO A 393 18.06 3.14 23.05
C PRO A 393 18.92 1.87 23.01
N HIS A 394 18.68 0.95 23.94
CA HIS A 394 19.31 -0.38 23.92
C HIS A 394 18.84 -1.14 22.66
N PRO A 395 19.71 -1.85 21.91
CA PRO A 395 19.33 -2.52 20.65
C PRO A 395 18.13 -3.48 20.75
N ARG A 396 17.98 -4.17 21.88
CA ARG A 396 16.79 -4.98 22.21
C ARG A 396 15.43 -4.26 22.09
N LEU A 397 15.42 -2.92 22.17
CA LEU A 397 14.26 -2.05 21.99
C LEU A 397 14.14 -1.56 20.54
N GLY A 398 14.83 -2.21 19.59
CA GLY A 398 14.88 -1.78 18.20
C GLY A 398 13.51 -1.67 17.56
N ALA A 399 12.57 -2.56 17.90
CA ALA A 399 11.19 -2.47 17.40
C ALA A 399 10.51 -1.16 17.86
N GLU A 400 10.64 -0.81 19.14
CA GLU A 400 10.14 0.45 19.67
C GLU A 400 10.83 1.67 19.05
N THR A 401 12.15 1.59 18.84
CA THR A 401 12.91 2.66 18.15
C THR A 401 12.42 2.84 16.71
N ALA A 402 12.23 1.75 15.96
CA ALA A 402 11.77 1.80 14.57
C ALA A 402 10.37 2.43 14.46
N VAL A 403 9.43 2.03 15.31
CA VAL A 403 8.06 2.56 15.25
C VAL A 403 7.96 3.97 15.83
N PHE A 404 8.51 4.20 17.03
CA PHE A 404 8.22 5.43 17.77
C PHE A 404 9.24 6.55 17.58
N ALA A 405 10.41 6.29 16.98
CA ALA A 405 11.45 7.30 16.79
C ALA A 405 11.90 7.48 15.33
N ALA A 406 12.05 6.38 14.60
CA ALA A 406 12.54 6.43 13.22
C ALA A 406 11.50 7.02 12.25
N THR A 407 11.98 7.34 11.06
CA THR A 407 11.22 7.75 9.87
C THR A 407 11.79 7.06 8.65
N ASN A 408 11.16 7.22 7.49
CA ASN A 408 11.70 6.79 6.20
C ASN A 408 13.16 7.25 5.95
N ALA A 409 13.55 8.42 6.44
CA ALA A 409 14.90 8.97 6.30
C ALA A 409 15.97 8.18 7.08
N ASP A 410 15.56 7.32 8.01
CA ASP A 410 16.46 6.44 8.76
C ASP A 410 16.62 5.07 8.07
N VAL A 411 15.90 4.79 6.97
CA VAL A 411 16.09 3.57 6.18
C VAL A 411 17.43 3.62 5.47
N ARG A 412 18.26 2.61 5.73
CA ARG A 412 19.61 2.47 5.19
C ARG A 412 19.68 1.46 4.05
N HIS A 413 18.98 0.34 4.19
CA HIS A 413 19.01 -0.73 3.19
C HIS A 413 17.60 -1.24 2.88
N THR A 414 17.38 -1.56 1.61
CA THR A 414 16.18 -2.27 1.13
C THR A 414 16.62 -3.39 0.20
N VAL A 415 16.21 -4.61 0.50
CA VAL A 415 16.47 -5.82 -0.28
C VAL A 415 15.12 -6.37 -0.73
N VAL A 416 14.98 -6.69 -2.02
CA VAL A 416 13.74 -7.25 -2.59
C VAL A 416 14.10 -8.52 -3.35
N GLY A 417 13.54 -9.66 -2.98
CA GLY A 417 13.86 -10.96 -3.57
C GLY A 417 15.35 -11.29 -3.54
N GLY A 418 16.05 -10.90 -2.46
CA GLY A 418 17.50 -11.09 -2.34
C GLY A 418 18.35 -10.12 -3.18
N ARG A 419 17.75 -9.17 -3.91
CA ARG A 419 18.47 -8.11 -4.63
C ARG A 419 18.56 -6.84 -3.79
N HIS A 420 19.76 -6.27 -3.65
CA HIS A 420 19.99 -5.05 -2.88
C HIS A 420 19.55 -3.82 -3.69
N VAL A 421 18.33 -3.32 -3.43
CA VAL A 421 17.70 -2.21 -4.19
C VAL A 421 18.10 -0.84 -3.63
N VAL A 422 18.25 -0.72 -2.32
CA VAL A 422 18.77 0.50 -1.66
C VAL A 422 19.94 0.13 -0.79
N ARG A 423 21.07 0.83 -0.96
CA ARG A 423 22.29 0.62 -0.19
C ARG A 423 22.78 1.94 0.38
N ASP A 424 22.93 2.00 1.70
CA ASP A 424 23.42 3.16 2.42
C ASP A 424 22.61 4.44 2.09
N GLY A 425 21.29 4.30 1.97
CA GLY A 425 20.36 5.38 1.60
C GLY A 425 20.36 5.77 0.11
N VAL A 426 21.07 5.03 -0.74
CA VAL A 426 21.15 5.29 -2.19
C VAL A 426 20.43 4.20 -2.98
N HIS A 427 19.51 4.60 -3.86
CA HIS A 427 18.80 3.69 -4.74
C HIS A 427 19.75 3.15 -5.83
N GLN A 428 19.77 1.83 -6.04
CA GLN A 428 20.76 1.17 -6.90
C GLN A 428 20.32 1.06 -8.37
N LEU A 429 19.02 1.23 -8.66
CA LEU A 429 18.45 1.08 -10.01
C LEU A 429 17.97 2.40 -10.62
N VAL A 430 17.92 3.46 -9.82
CA VAL A 430 17.45 4.79 -10.21
C VAL A 430 18.44 5.78 -9.61
N GLU A 431 19.33 6.29 -10.45
CA GLU A 431 20.51 7.06 -10.01
C GLU A 431 20.14 8.37 -9.32
N ASP A 432 19.22 9.14 -9.90
CA ASP A 432 18.69 10.38 -9.32
C ASP A 432 17.16 10.30 -9.19
N VAL A 433 16.69 9.76 -8.05
CA VAL A 433 15.25 9.66 -7.75
C VAL A 433 14.60 11.04 -7.65
N ALA A 434 15.30 12.02 -7.08
CA ALA A 434 14.77 13.37 -6.91
C ALA A 434 14.61 14.09 -8.25
N GLY A 435 15.61 14.00 -9.13
CA GLY A 435 15.54 14.49 -10.51
C GLY A 435 14.43 13.80 -11.31
N ALA A 436 14.33 12.46 -11.23
CA ALA A 436 13.27 11.71 -11.90
C ALA A 436 11.86 12.13 -11.45
N LEU A 437 11.66 12.39 -10.16
CA LEU A 437 10.41 12.95 -9.63
C LEU A 437 10.17 14.37 -10.17
N ALA A 438 11.18 15.23 -10.13
CA ALA A 438 11.06 16.61 -10.61
C ALA A 438 10.68 16.67 -12.10
N ASP A 439 11.36 15.89 -12.94
CA ASP A 439 11.14 15.85 -14.38
C ASP A 439 9.77 15.27 -14.74
N SER A 440 9.40 14.13 -14.15
CA SER A 440 8.10 13.49 -14.41
C SER A 440 6.92 14.36 -13.96
N ILE A 441 7.02 15.02 -12.80
CA ILE A 441 5.99 15.94 -12.31
C ILE A 441 5.95 17.23 -13.15
N ALA A 442 7.10 17.77 -13.56
CA ALA A 442 7.15 18.96 -14.41
C ALA A 442 6.48 18.73 -15.78
N ALA A 443 6.65 17.53 -16.36
CA ALA A 443 5.99 17.14 -17.61
C ALA A 443 4.45 17.11 -17.51
N LEU A 444 3.88 17.06 -16.29
CA LEU A 444 2.45 17.14 -16.02
C LEU A 444 1.98 18.58 -15.76
N ARG A 445 2.89 19.56 -15.71
CA ARG A 445 2.56 20.99 -15.56
C ARG A 445 2.53 21.71 -16.91
N SER A 446 3.41 21.33 -17.83
CA SER A 446 3.27 21.65 -19.27
C SER A 446 2.01 21.05 -19.85
#